data_AF-A0A151S514-F1
#
_entry.id   AF-A0A151S514-F1
#
_cell.length_a   1.000
_cell.length_b   1.000
_cell.length_c   1.000
_cell.angle_alpha   90.00
_cell.angle_beta   90.00
_cell.angle_gamma   90.00
#
_symmetry.space_group_name_H-M   'P 1'
#
loop_
_entity.id
_entity.type
_entity.pdbx_description
1 polymer ?
#
loop_
_entity_poly.entity_id
_entity_poly.type
_entity_poly.pdbx_seq_one_letter_code
_entity_poly.pdbx_strand_id
1 'polypeptide(L)'
;MLAFVNQPIYEEATKSKLLVAIRLLAARTNWHAPEKCLEYFIQMLVDVAPKNNYIPKNYYEAKKLASKLGLKAEKIDCCMDGCMLYYKEDKDLTECKFCHSPRYLPPKVGKVRYKNIPVKRMFYLPIIPRLQRLYASMETVRQMGWHHKNKNNSTDLRHPCDGEAWKHFDHVYPDFASEPRNIRLGLCSNGFTPYVQASTNSYSCWPVIVTPYNLPLEMCMTKPYFFLTCLILGPHNPTTIVDVYLQPLIDDLKLLWDCGVLTYDISTEQNFILRAGLMWTINDFPAYGMLSGWGIKGKLACLHCMKDTKAFQLDNGVKPSWFDCHQRLLPADHPFRKSKRRFTRNKTKFDRPRYFLKGDQIWKFIHNFPKATNGSLSNMPGYGQLHHWFKRSIF
;
A
#
# COMPACT_ATOMS: atom_id res chain seq x y z
N MET A 1 -15.38 -10.77 -22.77
CA MET A 1 -15.69 -11.21 -21.38
C MET A 1 -16.82 -10.39 -20.74
N LEU A 2 -16.82 -9.05 -20.84
CA LEU A 2 -17.88 -8.17 -20.29
C LEU A 2 -19.28 -8.40 -20.91
N ALA A 3 -19.36 -8.76 -22.20
CA ALA A 3 -20.63 -8.98 -22.91
C ALA A 3 -21.54 -10.03 -22.25
N PHE A 4 -20.98 -11.15 -21.75
CA PHE A 4 -21.74 -12.21 -21.09
C PHE A 4 -22.25 -11.80 -19.69
N VAL A 5 -21.49 -10.95 -18.98
CA VAL A 5 -21.84 -10.53 -17.61
C VAL A 5 -22.85 -9.37 -17.62
N ASN A 6 -22.83 -8.57 -18.68
CA ASN A 6 -23.76 -7.45 -18.91
C ASN A 6 -25.08 -7.87 -19.58
N GLN A 7 -25.29 -9.17 -19.80
CA GLN A 7 -26.59 -9.67 -20.29
C GLN A 7 -27.71 -9.29 -19.31
N PRO A 8 -28.86 -8.84 -19.81
CA PRO A 8 -30.08 -8.69 -19.03
C PRO A 8 -30.39 -9.96 -18.24
N ILE A 9 -31.01 -9.83 -17.06
CA ILE A 9 -31.44 -11.01 -16.28
C ILE A 9 -32.55 -11.80 -16.97
N TYR A 10 -33.29 -11.20 -17.90
CA TYR A 10 -34.24 -11.80 -18.84
C TYR A 10 -34.50 -10.78 -19.97
N GLU A 11 -35.19 -11.16 -21.04
CA GLU A 11 -35.29 -10.42 -22.31
C GLU A 11 -35.70 -8.95 -22.17
N GLU A 12 -36.64 -8.62 -21.27
CA GLU A 12 -37.14 -7.26 -21.04
C GLU A 12 -36.48 -6.55 -19.83
N ALA A 13 -35.49 -7.18 -19.19
CA ALA A 13 -34.94 -6.65 -17.96
C ALA A 13 -33.98 -5.48 -18.22
N THR A 14 -34.18 -4.36 -17.52
CA THR A 14 -33.25 -3.22 -17.54
C THR A 14 -31.97 -3.45 -16.73
N LYS A 15 -31.91 -4.53 -15.95
CA LYS A 15 -30.80 -4.84 -15.04
C LYS A 15 -30.00 -6.04 -15.53
N SER A 16 -28.68 -5.89 -15.52
CA SER A 16 -27.78 -6.97 -15.92
C SER A 16 -27.62 -8.01 -14.82
N LYS A 17 -27.27 -9.22 -15.24
CA LYS A 17 -26.88 -10.33 -14.36
C LYS A 17 -25.80 -9.92 -13.36
N LEU A 18 -24.81 -9.16 -13.82
CA LEU A 18 -23.73 -8.67 -12.99
C LEU A 18 -24.21 -7.71 -11.89
N LEU A 19 -25.08 -6.76 -12.24
CA LEU A 19 -25.60 -5.79 -11.28
C LEU A 19 -26.36 -6.47 -10.15
N VAL A 20 -27.19 -7.48 -10.47
CA VAL A 20 -27.89 -8.28 -9.46
C VAL A 20 -26.91 -9.02 -8.56
N ALA A 21 -25.90 -9.69 -9.14
CA ALA A 21 -24.87 -10.35 -8.35
C ALA A 21 -24.12 -9.39 -7.41
N ILE A 22 -23.75 -8.20 -7.88
CA ILE A 22 -23.09 -7.18 -7.07
C ILE A 22 -23.99 -6.71 -5.93
N ARG A 23 -25.28 -6.48 -6.17
CA ARG A 23 -26.23 -6.07 -5.14
C ARG A 23 -26.40 -7.15 -4.05
N LEU A 24 -26.45 -8.43 -4.44
CA LEU A 24 -26.50 -9.55 -3.50
C LEU A 24 -25.23 -9.63 -2.63
N LEU A 25 -24.05 -9.45 -3.23
CA LEU A 25 -22.78 -9.42 -2.49
C LEU A 25 -22.70 -8.19 -1.57
N ALA A 26 -23.12 -7.03 -2.06
CA ALA A 26 -23.19 -5.79 -1.28
C ALA A 26 -24.12 -5.95 -0.09
N ALA A 27 -25.19 -6.75 -0.20
CA ALA A 27 -26.10 -6.97 0.91
C ALA A 27 -25.41 -7.65 2.11
N ARG A 28 -24.53 -8.61 1.83
CA ARG A 28 -23.68 -9.22 2.86
C ARG A 28 -22.75 -8.21 3.51
N THR A 29 -22.13 -7.34 2.71
CA THR A 29 -21.08 -6.43 3.19
C THR A 29 -21.68 -5.23 3.94
N ASN A 30 -22.78 -4.67 3.45
CA ASN A 30 -23.38 -3.44 3.97
C ASN A 30 -24.24 -3.70 5.21
N TRP A 31 -24.93 -4.85 5.28
CA TRP A 31 -25.87 -5.15 6.37
C TRP A 31 -25.48 -6.41 7.17
N HIS A 32 -24.28 -6.96 6.96
CA HIS A 32 -23.83 -8.20 7.59
C HIS A 32 -24.82 -9.37 7.43
N ALA A 33 -25.59 -9.38 6.35
CA ALA A 33 -26.62 -10.38 6.11
C ALA A 33 -26.01 -11.79 6.09
N PRO A 34 -26.49 -12.73 6.92
CA PRO A 34 -26.00 -14.10 6.92
C PRO A 34 -26.17 -14.75 5.54
N GLU A 35 -25.25 -15.66 5.18
CA GLU A 35 -25.31 -16.34 3.87
C GLU A 35 -26.64 -17.06 3.66
N LYS A 36 -27.14 -17.78 4.67
CA LYS A 36 -28.45 -18.44 4.64
C LYS A 36 -29.62 -17.48 4.36
N CYS A 37 -29.53 -16.25 4.87
CA CYS A 37 -30.53 -15.22 4.64
C CYS A 37 -30.50 -14.78 3.16
N LEU A 38 -29.31 -14.57 2.61
CA LEU A 38 -29.15 -14.26 1.18
C LEU A 38 -29.60 -15.41 0.28
N GLU A 39 -29.30 -16.66 0.64
CA GLU A 39 -29.78 -17.83 -0.11
C GLU A 39 -31.32 -17.85 -0.19
N TYR A 40 -32.00 -17.58 0.93
CA TYR A 40 -33.47 -17.49 0.96
C TYR A 40 -34.01 -16.37 0.06
N PHE A 41 -33.43 -15.17 0.14
CA PHE A 41 -33.84 -14.04 -0.71
C PHE A 41 -33.56 -14.29 -2.20
N ILE A 42 -32.44 -14.95 -2.52
CA ILE A 42 -32.11 -15.34 -3.90
C ILE A 42 -33.14 -16.33 -4.43
N GLN A 43 -33.50 -17.35 -3.66
CA GLN A 43 -34.50 -18.32 -4.09
C GLN A 43 -35.85 -17.66 -4.34
N MET A 44 -36.29 -16.78 -3.44
CA MET A 44 -37.52 -16.01 -3.63
C MET A 44 -37.49 -15.16 -4.90
N LEU A 45 -36.35 -14.52 -5.22
CA LEU A 45 -36.19 -13.76 -6.47
C LEU A 45 -36.24 -14.66 -7.72
N VAL A 46 -35.71 -15.88 -7.63
CA VAL A 46 -35.76 -16.86 -8.73
C VAL A 46 -37.17 -17.38 -8.92
N ASP A 47 -37.92 -17.64 -7.84
CA ASP A 47 -39.27 -18.20 -7.86
C ASP A 47 -40.30 -17.24 -8.49
N VAL A 48 -40.11 -15.93 -8.33
CA VAL A 48 -40.98 -14.90 -8.92
C VAL A 48 -40.52 -14.42 -10.30
N ALA A 49 -39.33 -14.82 -10.74
CA ALA A 49 -38.79 -14.41 -12.03
C ALA A 49 -39.32 -15.28 -13.19
N PRO A 50 -39.31 -14.77 -14.44
CA PRO A 50 -39.67 -15.56 -15.61
C PRO A 50 -38.83 -16.85 -15.74
N LYS A 51 -39.41 -17.92 -16.30
CA LYS A 51 -38.76 -19.26 -16.42
C LYS A 51 -37.38 -19.21 -17.09
N ASN A 52 -37.19 -18.31 -18.07
CA ASN A 52 -35.91 -18.05 -18.71
C ASN A 52 -35.24 -16.80 -18.12
N ASN A 53 -34.67 -16.94 -16.92
CA ASN A 53 -33.88 -15.89 -16.30
C ASN A 53 -32.44 -16.32 -16.00
N TYR A 54 -31.57 -15.33 -15.83
CA TYR A 54 -30.15 -15.50 -15.56
C TYR A 54 -29.76 -15.04 -14.15
N ILE A 55 -30.71 -14.87 -13.23
CA ILE A 55 -30.43 -14.50 -11.84
C ILE A 55 -29.50 -15.55 -11.23
N PRO A 56 -28.47 -15.15 -10.46
CA PRO A 56 -27.63 -16.11 -9.76
C PRO A 56 -28.47 -17.01 -8.86
N LYS A 57 -28.31 -18.32 -8.93
CA LYS A 57 -29.16 -19.29 -8.19
C LYS A 57 -28.84 -19.39 -6.70
N ASN A 58 -27.66 -18.91 -6.31
CA ASN A 58 -27.18 -18.93 -4.94
C ASN A 58 -26.07 -17.90 -4.74
N TYR A 59 -25.65 -17.71 -3.50
CA TYR A 59 -24.60 -16.78 -3.14
C TYR A 59 -23.26 -17.12 -3.80
N TYR A 60 -22.97 -18.41 -3.98
CA TYR A 60 -21.75 -18.88 -4.64
C TYR A 60 -21.69 -18.48 -6.12
N GLU A 61 -22.79 -18.62 -6.87
CA GLU A 61 -22.87 -18.18 -8.27
C GLU A 61 -22.69 -16.67 -8.41
N ALA A 62 -23.31 -15.88 -7.52
CA ALA A 62 -23.12 -14.42 -7.51
C ALA A 62 -21.63 -14.07 -7.28
N LYS A 63 -20.97 -14.74 -6.34
CA LYS A 63 -19.54 -14.58 -6.06
C LYS A 63 -18.65 -15.02 -7.24
N LYS A 64 -18.98 -16.13 -7.89
CA LYS A 64 -18.27 -16.65 -9.08
C LYS A 64 -18.44 -15.72 -10.28
N LEU A 65 -19.58 -15.04 -10.39
CA LEU A 65 -19.79 -14.03 -11.42
C LEU A 65 -18.95 -12.78 -11.16
N ALA A 66 -18.99 -12.26 -9.92
CA ALA A 66 -18.21 -11.09 -9.53
C ALA A 66 -16.69 -11.33 -9.57
N SER A 67 -16.22 -12.57 -9.40
CA SER A 67 -14.79 -12.88 -9.51
C SER A 67 -14.24 -12.72 -10.94
N LYS A 68 -15.09 -12.87 -11.96
CA LYS A 68 -14.75 -12.54 -13.37
C LYS A 68 -14.49 -11.04 -13.58
N LEU A 69 -14.94 -10.22 -12.62
CA LEU A 69 -14.38 -8.96 -12.17
C LEU A 69 -12.92 -8.70 -12.50
N GLY A 70 -12.05 -9.68 -12.22
CA GLY A 70 -10.64 -9.42 -11.95
C GLY A 70 -10.44 -8.72 -10.60
N LEU A 71 -11.41 -8.85 -9.68
CA LEU A 71 -11.33 -8.41 -8.27
C LEU A 71 -10.80 -9.55 -7.39
N LYS A 72 -9.98 -10.43 -7.96
CA LYS A 72 -9.50 -11.62 -7.27
C LYS A 72 -8.49 -11.19 -6.21
N ALA A 73 -8.78 -11.50 -4.95
CA ALA A 73 -7.77 -11.51 -3.91
C ALA A 73 -6.94 -12.79 -4.06
N GLU A 74 -5.65 -12.62 -4.27
CA GLU A 74 -4.67 -13.70 -4.24
C GLU A 74 -4.33 -14.02 -2.80
N LYS A 75 -4.41 -15.31 -2.46
CA LYS A 75 -3.99 -15.81 -1.15
C LYS A 75 -2.59 -16.35 -1.32
N ILE A 76 -1.63 -15.66 -0.71
CA ILE A 76 -0.23 -16.08 -0.77
C ILE A 76 0.10 -16.69 0.59
N ASP A 77 0.61 -17.92 0.56
CA ASP A 77 1.01 -18.61 1.78
C ASP A 77 2.31 -18.00 2.30
N CYS A 78 2.44 -17.94 3.62
CA CYS A 78 3.58 -17.33 4.29
C CYS A 78 4.19 -18.33 5.27
N CYS A 79 5.49 -18.21 5.50
CA CYS A 79 6.12 -18.83 6.67
C CYS A 79 5.42 -18.37 7.97
N MET A 80 5.35 -19.26 8.98
CA MET A 80 4.78 -18.96 10.30
C MET A 80 5.39 -17.69 10.91
N ASP A 81 6.73 -17.61 10.90
CA ASP A 81 7.50 -16.46 11.39
C ASP A 81 7.60 -15.31 10.38
N GLY A 82 7.01 -15.48 9.19
CA GLY A 82 7.01 -14.46 8.14
C GLY A 82 8.35 -14.25 7.43
N CYS A 83 9.30 -15.19 7.55
CA CYS A 83 10.61 -15.12 6.89
C CYS A 83 10.53 -15.04 5.35
N MET A 84 9.49 -15.65 4.76
CA MET A 84 9.29 -15.67 3.31
C MET A 84 7.82 -15.83 2.94
N LEU A 85 7.51 -15.47 1.70
CA LEU A 85 6.29 -15.86 1.00
C LEU A 85 6.58 -17.11 0.16
N TYR A 86 5.64 -18.04 0.09
CA TYR A 86 5.63 -19.09 -0.92
C TYR A 86 5.11 -18.50 -2.24
N TYR A 87 5.97 -17.72 -2.89
CA TYR A 87 5.64 -16.85 -4.02
C TYR A 87 6.73 -16.96 -5.10
N LYS A 88 6.33 -16.83 -6.38
CA LYS A 88 7.20 -17.00 -7.55
C LYS A 88 8.03 -18.29 -7.51
N GLU A 89 9.36 -18.19 -7.42
CA GLU A 89 10.27 -19.33 -7.46
C GLU A 89 10.07 -20.26 -6.25
N ASP A 90 9.59 -19.71 -5.14
CA ASP A 90 9.37 -20.43 -3.89
C ASP A 90 7.94 -21.01 -3.75
N LYS A 91 7.09 -20.86 -4.77
CA LYS A 91 5.65 -21.19 -4.67
C LYS A 91 5.35 -22.65 -4.38
N ASP A 92 6.25 -23.55 -4.77
CA ASP A 92 6.07 -25.01 -4.67
C ASP A 92 6.80 -25.61 -3.46
N LEU A 93 7.53 -24.79 -2.69
CA LEU A 93 8.19 -25.25 -1.48
C LEU A 93 7.16 -25.66 -0.41
N THR A 94 7.50 -26.72 0.32
CA THR A 94 6.72 -27.26 1.43
C THR A 94 7.25 -26.84 2.79
N GLU A 95 8.43 -26.23 2.83
CA GLU A 95 9.11 -25.73 4.03
C GLU A 95 9.78 -24.38 3.75
N CYS A 96 10.01 -23.61 4.81
CA CYS A 96 10.67 -22.31 4.73
C CYS A 96 12.17 -22.48 4.47
N LYS A 97 12.72 -21.82 3.45
CA LYS A 97 14.15 -21.85 3.12
C LYS A 97 15.08 -21.22 4.17
N PHE A 98 14.53 -20.51 5.16
CA PHE A 98 15.29 -19.78 6.17
C PHE A 98 15.19 -20.39 7.58
N CYS A 99 13.99 -20.78 8.01
CA CYS A 99 13.77 -21.36 9.34
C CYS A 99 13.34 -22.82 9.31
N HIS A 100 13.25 -23.44 8.13
CA HIS A 100 12.85 -24.83 7.91
C HIS A 100 11.48 -25.21 8.48
N SER A 101 10.68 -24.22 8.88
CA SER A 101 9.33 -24.46 9.40
C SER A 101 8.40 -24.94 8.28
N PRO A 102 7.49 -25.89 8.57
CA PRO A 102 6.59 -26.43 7.57
C PRO A 102 5.60 -25.38 7.08
N ARG A 103 5.27 -25.42 5.79
CA ARG A 103 4.24 -24.59 5.17
C ARG A 103 2.84 -24.93 5.67
N TYR A 104 2.58 -26.22 5.90
CA TYR A 104 1.25 -26.75 6.17
C TYR A 104 1.14 -27.23 7.62
N LEU A 105 -0.07 -27.12 8.19
CA LEU A 105 -0.40 -27.71 9.48
C LEU A 105 -0.28 -29.24 9.41
N PRO A 106 0.06 -29.90 10.52
CA PRO A 106 0.15 -31.36 10.57
C PRO A 106 -1.23 -32.02 10.39
N PRO A 107 -1.30 -33.24 9.83
CA PRO A 107 -2.53 -34.01 9.73
C PRO A 107 -3.24 -34.16 11.07
N LYS A 108 -4.56 -33.96 11.10
CA LYS A 108 -5.35 -34.32 12.29
C LYS A 108 -5.46 -35.84 12.36
N VAL A 109 -5.11 -36.42 13.50
CA VAL A 109 -5.20 -37.87 13.78
C VAL A 109 -6.62 -38.37 13.46
N GLY A 110 -6.74 -39.45 12.70
CA GLY A 110 -8.02 -40.10 12.37
C GLY A 110 -8.71 -39.65 11.08
N LYS A 111 -8.13 -38.76 10.26
CA LYS A 111 -8.69 -38.40 8.94
C LYS A 111 -8.01 -39.14 7.78
N VAL A 112 -8.77 -39.96 7.06
CA VAL A 112 -8.36 -40.72 5.86
C VAL A 112 -7.97 -39.81 4.67
N ARG A 113 -8.51 -38.58 4.64
CA ARG A 113 -8.22 -37.57 3.60
C ARG A 113 -7.82 -36.26 4.24
N TYR A 114 -6.53 -35.92 4.17
CA TYR A 114 -6.01 -34.66 4.70
C TYR A 114 -5.85 -33.63 3.57
N LYS A 115 -6.35 -32.42 3.79
CA LYS A 115 -6.13 -31.29 2.89
C LYS A 115 -4.98 -30.48 3.46
N ASN A 116 -3.98 -30.18 2.64
CA ASN A 116 -2.88 -29.29 3.02
C ASN A 116 -3.43 -27.89 3.34
N ILE A 117 -3.40 -27.52 4.61
CA ILE A 117 -3.83 -26.23 5.12
C ILE A 117 -2.58 -25.42 5.50
N PRO A 118 -2.29 -24.31 4.80
CA PRO A 118 -1.17 -23.43 5.13
C PRO A 118 -1.28 -22.85 6.53
N VAL A 119 -0.14 -22.73 7.21
CA VAL A 119 -0.04 -22.18 8.57
C VAL A 119 -0.40 -20.71 8.63
N LYS A 120 0.01 -19.92 7.62
CA LYS A 120 -0.21 -18.48 7.54
C LYS A 120 -0.43 -18.04 6.10
N ARG A 121 -1.23 -16.99 5.91
CA ARG A 121 -1.49 -16.38 4.60
C ARG A 121 -1.57 -14.87 4.70
N MET A 122 -1.14 -14.20 3.64
CA MET A 122 -1.50 -12.82 3.35
C MET A 122 -2.49 -12.76 2.19
N PHE A 123 -3.18 -11.63 2.05
CA PHE A 123 -3.99 -11.34 0.88
C PHE A 123 -3.31 -10.27 0.06
N TYR A 124 -3.16 -10.54 -1.24
CA TYR A 124 -2.70 -9.58 -2.23
C TYR A 124 -3.86 -9.27 -3.19
N LEU A 125 -4.09 -7.99 -3.44
CA LEU A 125 -5.07 -7.48 -4.38
C LEU A 125 -4.30 -6.70 -5.46
N PRO A 126 -4.06 -7.32 -6.63
CA PRO A 126 -3.23 -6.72 -7.68
C PRO A 126 -3.68 -5.31 -8.06
N ILE A 127 -2.73 -4.40 -8.22
CA ILE A 127 -3.04 -2.99 -8.54
C ILE A 127 -3.25 -2.79 -10.03
N ILE A 128 -2.52 -3.53 -10.87
CA ILE A 128 -2.54 -3.35 -12.33
C ILE A 128 -3.96 -3.43 -12.90
N PRO A 129 -4.76 -4.49 -12.67
CA PRO A 129 -6.11 -4.57 -13.22
C PRO A 129 -7.04 -3.47 -12.71
N ARG A 130 -6.78 -2.93 -11.52
CA ARG A 130 -7.59 -1.87 -10.91
C ARG A 130 -7.27 -0.52 -11.53
N LEU A 131 -5.99 -0.24 -11.80
CA LEU A 131 -5.55 0.95 -12.51
C LEU A 131 -6.05 0.95 -13.95
N GLN A 132 -5.99 -0.18 -14.65
CA GLN A 132 -6.55 -0.32 -16.00
C GLN A 132 -8.06 -0.03 -16.03
N ARG A 133 -8.82 -0.43 -14.99
CA ARG A 133 -10.26 -0.13 -14.91
C ARG A 133 -10.58 1.35 -14.78
N LEU A 134 -9.67 2.17 -14.25
CA LEU A 134 -9.88 3.61 -14.21
C LEU A 134 -9.96 4.21 -15.63
N TYR A 135 -9.33 3.56 -16.61
CA TYR A 135 -9.41 3.93 -18.04
C TYR A 135 -10.51 3.18 -18.80
N ALA A 136 -11.07 2.12 -18.24
CA ALA A 136 -12.17 1.35 -18.84
C ALA A 136 -13.58 1.87 -18.47
N SER A 137 -13.68 2.88 -17.60
CA SER A 137 -14.96 3.47 -17.16
C SER A 137 -15.08 4.92 -17.59
N MET A 138 -16.21 5.25 -18.24
CA MET A 138 -16.54 6.62 -18.67
C MET A 138 -16.63 7.62 -17.50
N GLU A 139 -16.94 7.13 -16.29
CA GLU A 139 -17.02 7.95 -15.08
C GLU A 139 -15.63 8.40 -14.61
N THR A 140 -14.66 7.48 -14.59
CA THR A 140 -13.32 7.74 -14.05
C THR A 140 -12.36 8.29 -15.10
N VAL A 141 -12.47 7.86 -16.36
CA VAL A 141 -11.50 8.22 -17.41
C VAL A 141 -11.40 9.74 -17.62
N ARG A 142 -12.54 10.45 -17.53
CA ARG A 142 -12.59 11.91 -17.65
C ARG A 142 -11.79 12.61 -16.56
N GLN A 143 -11.70 11.98 -15.39
CA GLN A 143 -11.05 12.50 -14.19
C GLN A 143 -9.58 12.13 -14.12
N MET A 144 -9.14 11.04 -14.76
CA MET A 144 -7.73 10.64 -14.79
C MET A 144 -6.81 11.68 -15.46
N GLY A 145 -7.33 12.42 -16.44
CA GLY A 145 -6.62 13.53 -17.09
C GLY A 145 -6.78 14.90 -16.41
N TRP A 146 -7.51 14.97 -15.29
CA TRP A 146 -7.90 16.25 -14.66
C TRP A 146 -6.69 17.08 -14.26
N HIS A 147 -5.69 16.45 -13.63
CA HIS A 147 -4.47 17.13 -13.17
C HIS A 147 -3.68 17.80 -14.30
N HIS A 148 -3.78 17.28 -15.53
CA HIS A 148 -3.09 17.84 -16.70
C HIS A 148 -3.90 18.97 -17.34
N LYS A 149 -5.23 18.82 -17.43
CA LYS A 149 -6.12 19.81 -18.05
C LYS A 149 -6.35 21.05 -17.19
N ASN A 150 -6.31 20.90 -15.86
CA ASN A 150 -6.60 21.97 -14.91
C ASN A 150 -5.35 22.63 -14.30
N LYS A 151 -4.23 22.61 -15.04
CA LYS A 151 -3.05 23.39 -14.69
C LYS A 151 -3.42 24.86 -14.61
N ASN A 152 -3.10 25.49 -13.48
CA ASN A 152 -3.29 26.93 -13.28
C ASN A 152 -1.98 27.51 -12.76
N ASN A 153 -1.72 28.77 -13.08
CA ASN A 153 -0.59 29.55 -12.58
C ASN A 153 -0.88 30.16 -11.19
N SER A 154 -1.90 29.68 -10.48
CA SER A 154 -2.18 30.13 -9.11
C SER A 154 -1.04 29.71 -8.18
N THR A 155 -0.78 30.55 -7.17
CA THR A 155 0.12 30.24 -6.06
C THR A 155 -0.47 29.23 -5.07
N ASP A 156 -1.76 28.92 -5.18
CA ASP A 156 -2.47 28.05 -4.25
C ASP A 156 -2.29 26.57 -4.60
N LEU A 157 -1.99 25.75 -3.57
CA LEU A 157 -1.94 24.29 -3.68
C LEU A 157 -3.37 23.73 -3.64
N ARG A 158 -3.91 23.35 -4.80
CA ARG A 158 -5.27 22.79 -4.93
C ARG A 158 -5.25 21.27 -5.10
N HIS A 159 -4.14 20.77 -5.64
CA HIS A 159 -3.94 19.36 -5.92
C HIS A 159 -2.46 18.98 -5.72
N PRO A 160 -2.11 17.71 -5.42
CA PRO A 160 -0.71 17.31 -5.29
C PRO A 160 0.18 17.64 -6.49
N CYS A 161 -0.40 17.80 -7.70
CA CYS A 161 0.33 18.24 -8.89
C CYS A 161 0.86 19.68 -8.83
N ASP A 162 0.27 20.52 -7.98
CA ASP A 162 0.73 21.90 -7.78
C ASP A 162 1.99 21.95 -6.89
N GLY A 163 2.26 20.85 -6.16
CA GLY A 163 3.39 20.75 -5.23
C GLY A 163 4.74 20.55 -5.93
N GLU A 164 5.79 21.07 -5.30
CA GLU A 164 7.17 21.01 -5.81
C GLU A 164 7.67 19.58 -6.02
N ALA A 165 7.25 18.62 -5.19
CA ALA A 165 7.64 17.21 -5.35
C ALA A 165 7.13 16.62 -6.69
N TRP A 166 5.93 16.99 -7.12
CA TRP A 166 5.37 16.53 -8.39
C TRP A 166 6.03 17.21 -9.58
N LYS A 167 6.19 18.54 -9.52
CA LYS A 167 6.90 19.30 -10.55
C LYS A 167 8.33 18.80 -10.73
N HIS A 168 9.02 18.52 -9.62
CA HIS A 168 10.36 17.95 -9.64
C HIS A 168 10.37 16.55 -10.28
N PHE A 169 9.44 15.68 -9.90
CA PHE A 169 9.31 14.34 -10.50
C PHE A 169 9.08 14.43 -12.01
N ASP A 170 8.18 15.30 -12.47
CA ASP A 170 7.89 15.49 -13.89
C ASP A 170 9.10 16.05 -14.65
N HIS A 171 9.91 16.91 -14.01
CA HIS A 171 11.15 17.41 -14.59
C HIS A 171 12.24 16.35 -14.69
N VAL A 172 12.35 15.46 -13.69
CA VAL A 172 13.34 14.37 -13.69
C VAL A 172 12.96 13.26 -14.68
N TYR A 173 11.66 13.03 -14.89
CA TYR A 173 11.14 11.97 -15.76
C TYR A 173 10.22 12.54 -16.86
N PRO A 174 10.74 13.34 -17.81
CA PRO A 174 9.94 14.00 -18.83
C PRO A 174 9.21 13.00 -19.73
N ASP A 175 9.84 11.88 -20.08
CA ASP A 175 9.20 10.83 -20.90
C ASP A 175 7.97 10.24 -20.21
N PHE A 176 8.03 10.04 -18.90
CA PHE A 176 6.88 9.60 -18.11
C PHE A 176 5.80 10.68 -18.04
N ALA A 177 6.19 11.93 -17.79
CA ALA A 177 5.26 13.05 -17.62
C ALA A 177 4.60 13.50 -18.93
N SER A 178 5.23 13.23 -20.08
CA SER A 178 4.72 13.55 -21.41
C SER A 178 3.42 12.84 -21.74
N GLU A 179 3.18 11.67 -21.15
CA GLU A 179 1.93 10.91 -21.25
C GLU A 179 1.05 11.20 -20.01
N PRO A 180 0.02 12.06 -20.12
CA PRO A 180 -0.81 12.46 -19.00
C PRO A 180 -1.60 11.31 -18.37
N ARG A 181 -1.77 10.20 -19.09
CA ARG A 181 -2.45 9.00 -18.57
C ARG A 181 -1.56 8.18 -17.63
N ASN A 182 -0.27 8.46 -17.55
CA ASN A 182 0.60 7.79 -16.57
C ASN A 182 0.24 8.19 -15.14
N ILE A 183 0.21 7.20 -14.25
CA ILE A 183 -0.37 7.36 -12.91
C ILE A 183 0.69 7.62 -11.86
N ARG A 184 0.44 8.61 -11.02
CA ARG A 184 1.24 8.88 -9.83
C ARG A 184 0.54 8.32 -8.60
N LEU A 185 1.25 7.47 -7.89
CA LEU A 185 0.72 6.70 -6.77
C LEU A 185 1.31 7.23 -5.46
N GLY A 186 0.51 7.22 -4.40
CA GLY A 186 1.08 7.17 -3.04
C GLY A 186 0.68 5.90 -2.34
N LEU A 187 1.49 5.54 -1.36
CA LEU A 187 1.31 4.35 -0.54
C LEU A 187 1.19 4.74 0.92
N CYS A 188 0.28 4.12 1.65
CA CYS A 188 0.23 4.23 3.10
C CYS A 188 0.07 2.86 3.74
N SER A 189 0.60 2.72 4.94
CA SER A 189 0.49 1.51 5.74
C SER A 189 0.40 1.88 7.21
N ASN A 190 -0.50 1.24 7.94
CA ASN A 190 -0.55 1.33 9.39
C ASN A 190 -1.11 0.04 10.00
N GLY A 191 -0.77 -0.24 11.24
CA GLY A 191 -1.33 -1.35 12.00
C GLY A 191 -2.65 -0.94 12.64
N PHE A 192 -3.63 -1.84 12.63
CA PHE A 192 -4.86 -1.67 13.40
C PHE A 192 -5.33 -2.99 14.01
N THR A 193 -6.16 -2.91 15.05
CA THR A 193 -6.75 -4.07 15.72
C THR A 193 -8.24 -4.14 15.34
N PRO A 194 -8.68 -5.07 14.47
CA PRO A 194 -10.05 -5.10 13.95
C PRO A 194 -11.13 -5.42 14.99
N TYR A 195 -10.78 -6.00 16.15
CA TYR A 195 -11.70 -6.33 17.23
C TYR A 195 -11.13 -5.87 18.57
N VAL A 196 -11.58 -4.72 19.07
CA VAL A 196 -11.10 -4.13 20.33
C VAL A 196 -11.88 -4.69 21.55
N GLN A 197 -12.91 -5.53 21.35
CA GLN A 197 -13.69 -6.13 22.44
C GLN A 197 -13.58 -7.67 22.51
N ALA A 198 -13.31 -8.16 23.73
CA ALA A 198 -13.53 -9.52 24.25
C ALA A 198 -12.63 -10.69 23.75
N SER A 199 -11.35 -10.47 23.46
CA SER A 199 -10.37 -11.57 23.52
C SER A 199 -9.05 -11.11 24.14
N THR A 200 -8.48 -11.94 25.01
CA THR A 200 -7.22 -11.70 25.74
C THR A 200 -5.99 -11.63 24.83
N ASN A 201 -6.11 -12.04 23.56
CA ASN A 201 -5.03 -12.03 22.58
C ASN A 201 -5.22 -10.90 21.56
N SER A 202 -4.34 -9.90 21.61
CA SER A 202 -4.33 -8.81 20.63
C SER A 202 -4.05 -9.36 19.22
N TYR A 203 -4.98 -9.13 18.29
CA TYR A 203 -4.83 -9.47 16.87
C TYR A 203 -4.56 -8.20 16.07
N SER A 204 -3.32 -7.99 15.61
CA SER A 204 -3.00 -6.86 14.73
C SER A 204 -3.21 -7.22 13.26
N CYS A 205 -3.60 -6.24 12.45
CA CYS A 205 -3.68 -6.34 11.00
C CYS A 205 -2.98 -5.14 10.36
N TRP A 206 -2.28 -5.38 9.25
CA TRP A 206 -1.46 -4.40 8.56
C TRP A 206 -1.91 -4.28 7.10
N PRO A 207 -2.88 -3.39 6.82
CA PRO A 207 -3.26 -3.02 5.47
C PRO A 207 -2.21 -2.12 4.82
N VAL A 208 -1.93 -2.37 3.54
CA VAL A 208 -1.18 -1.48 2.66
C VAL A 208 -2.16 -0.95 1.61
N ILE A 209 -2.29 0.36 1.55
CA ILE A 209 -3.21 1.06 0.66
C ILE A 209 -2.41 1.85 -0.36
N VAL A 210 -2.81 1.76 -1.62
CA VAL A 210 -2.25 2.54 -2.72
C VAL A 210 -3.34 3.50 -3.23
N THR A 211 -2.98 4.75 -3.51
CA THR A 211 -3.93 5.77 -3.97
C THR A 211 -3.43 6.40 -5.27
N PRO A 212 -4.25 6.42 -6.35
CA PRO A 212 -3.92 7.11 -7.59
C PRO A 212 -4.25 8.61 -7.48
N TYR A 213 -3.21 9.45 -7.47
CA TYR A 213 -3.35 10.91 -7.35
C TYR A 213 -3.60 11.62 -8.67
N ASN A 214 -3.84 10.90 -9.77
CA ASN A 214 -4.27 11.54 -11.02
C ASN A 214 -5.70 12.10 -10.93
N LEU A 215 -6.50 11.53 -10.04
CA LEU A 215 -7.89 11.90 -9.80
C LEU A 215 -7.99 13.19 -8.98
N PRO A 216 -9.03 14.02 -9.17
CA PRO A 216 -9.30 15.19 -8.35
C PRO A 216 -9.33 14.86 -6.85
N LEU A 217 -9.03 15.86 -6.01
CA LEU A 217 -8.92 15.69 -4.56
C LEU A 217 -10.21 15.11 -3.92
N GLU A 218 -11.36 15.56 -4.41
CA GLU A 218 -12.69 15.09 -3.99
C GLU A 218 -12.95 13.61 -4.28
N MET A 219 -12.19 13.03 -5.21
CA MET A 219 -12.29 11.62 -5.60
C MET A 219 -11.15 10.80 -5.00
N CYS A 220 -9.89 11.22 -5.16
CA CYS A 220 -8.74 10.38 -4.83
C CYS A 220 -8.69 9.99 -3.34
N MET A 221 -9.28 10.80 -2.45
CA MET A 221 -9.35 10.53 -1.01
C MET A 221 -10.61 9.76 -0.56
N THR A 222 -11.40 9.23 -1.51
CA THR A 222 -12.62 8.47 -1.19
C THR A 222 -12.40 6.95 -1.24
N LYS A 223 -13.27 6.22 -0.53
CA LYS A 223 -13.17 4.75 -0.35
C LYS A 223 -12.95 3.94 -1.64
N PRO A 224 -13.58 4.25 -2.79
CA PRO A 224 -13.39 3.47 -4.03
C PRO A 224 -11.97 3.53 -4.58
N TYR A 225 -11.24 4.62 -4.32
CA TYR A 225 -9.91 4.89 -4.88
C TYR A 225 -8.77 4.63 -3.89
N PHE A 226 -9.10 4.27 -2.64
CA PHE A 226 -8.16 3.69 -1.68
C PHE A 226 -7.97 2.20 -1.97
N PHE A 227 -6.92 1.90 -2.73
CA PHE A 227 -6.65 0.55 -3.15
C PHE A 227 -5.99 -0.24 -2.01
N LEU A 228 -6.81 -0.89 -1.18
CA LEU A 228 -6.31 -1.96 -0.30
C LEU A 228 -5.63 -3.03 -1.17
N THR A 229 -4.32 -3.16 -1.02
CA THR A 229 -3.44 -3.90 -1.93
C THR A 229 -2.79 -5.08 -1.24
N CYS A 230 -2.24 -4.87 -0.03
CA CYS A 230 -1.79 -5.97 0.81
C CYS A 230 -2.60 -5.98 2.11
N LEU A 231 -2.99 -7.16 2.57
CA LEU A 231 -3.56 -7.37 3.90
C LEU A 231 -2.70 -8.40 4.62
N ILE A 232 -1.84 -7.92 5.51
CA ILE A 232 -0.95 -8.74 6.32
C ILE A 232 -1.67 -9.04 7.63
N LEU A 233 -1.86 -10.32 7.89
CA LEU A 233 -2.54 -10.81 9.08
C LEU A 233 -1.56 -10.99 10.24
N GLY A 234 -2.03 -10.68 11.45
CA GLY A 234 -1.28 -10.82 12.70
C GLY A 234 -0.98 -12.26 13.11
N PRO A 235 -0.67 -12.50 14.40
CA PRO A 235 -1.00 -11.64 15.53
C PRO A 235 -0.06 -10.43 15.72
N HIS A 236 1.18 -10.51 15.24
CA HIS A 236 2.22 -9.50 15.51
C HIS A 236 2.45 -8.51 14.36
N ASN A 237 3.00 -7.35 14.73
CA ASN A 237 3.45 -6.33 13.78
C ASN A 237 4.60 -6.87 12.91
N PRO A 238 4.51 -6.76 11.57
CA PRO A 238 5.55 -7.24 10.65
C PRO A 238 6.89 -6.52 10.81
N THR A 239 6.96 -5.35 11.45
CA THR A 239 8.23 -4.66 11.80
C THR A 239 9.26 -4.66 10.68
N THR A 240 10.32 -5.46 10.81
CA THR A 240 11.42 -5.51 9.83
C THR A 240 11.06 -6.35 8.60
N ILE A 241 10.24 -7.39 8.77
CA ILE A 241 9.83 -8.34 7.72
C ILE A 241 8.69 -7.84 6.84
N VAL A 242 8.20 -6.60 7.02
CA VAL A 242 7.16 -6.01 6.16
C VAL A 242 7.52 -6.09 4.66
N ASP A 243 8.80 -5.97 4.33
CA ASP A 243 9.31 -6.05 2.96
C ASP A 243 9.04 -7.41 2.32
N VAL A 244 9.06 -8.49 3.10
CA VAL A 244 8.72 -9.84 2.62
C VAL A 244 7.30 -9.86 2.06
N TYR A 245 6.37 -9.22 2.75
CA TYR A 245 4.96 -9.14 2.34
C TYR A 245 4.69 -8.16 1.20
N LEU A 246 5.59 -7.19 0.98
CA LEU A 246 5.45 -6.18 -0.07
C LEU A 246 5.97 -6.66 -1.43
N GLN A 247 6.64 -7.81 -1.52
CA GLN A 247 7.20 -8.34 -2.77
C GLN A 247 6.22 -8.33 -3.96
N PRO A 248 4.97 -8.83 -3.84
CA PRO A 248 4.03 -8.84 -4.97
C PRO A 248 3.67 -7.43 -5.44
N LEU A 249 3.54 -6.46 -4.51
CA LEU A 249 3.26 -5.08 -4.84
C LEU A 249 4.45 -4.43 -5.55
N ILE A 250 5.67 -4.69 -5.09
CA ILE A 250 6.89 -4.17 -5.69
C ILE A 250 7.08 -4.71 -7.10
N ASP A 251 6.70 -5.97 -7.35
CA ASP A 251 6.72 -6.56 -8.69
C ASP A 251 5.74 -5.85 -9.64
N ASP A 252 4.50 -5.58 -9.19
CA ASP A 252 3.54 -4.79 -9.98
C ASP A 252 4.06 -3.37 -10.25
N LEU A 253 4.65 -2.72 -9.24
CA LEU A 253 5.21 -1.36 -9.37
C LEU A 253 6.38 -1.31 -10.35
N LYS A 254 7.28 -2.31 -10.30
CA LYS A 254 8.40 -2.42 -11.26
C LYS A 254 7.88 -2.65 -12.68
N LEU A 255 6.94 -3.57 -12.86
CA LEU A 255 6.34 -3.83 -14.17
C LEU A 255 5.70 -2.55 -14.74
N LEU A 256 4.96 -1.80 -13.92
CA LEU A 256 4.35 -0.53 -14.30
C LEU A 256 5.39 0.56 -14.61
N TRP A 257 6.50 0.61 -13.89
CA TRP A 257 7.52 1.63 -14.07
C TRP A 257 8.43 1.36 -15.27
N ASP A 258 8.96 0.13 -15.37
CA ASP A 258 10.00 -0.25 -16.33
C ASP A 258 9.43 -0.55 -17.72
N CYS A 259 8.40 -1.37 -17.81
CA CYS A 259 7.81 -1.81 -19.08
C CYS A 259 6.49 -1.09 -19.40
N GLY A 260 5.71 -0.78 -18.37
CA GLY A 260 4.30 -0.42 -18.51
C GLY A 260 3.42 -1.60 -18.93
N VAL A 261 2.12 -1.35 -19.00
CA VAL A 261 1.11 -2.37 -19.34
C VAL A 261 0.15 -1.84 -20.40
N LEU A 262 -0.10 -2.64 -21.44
CA LEU A 262 -1.05 -2.29 -22.49
C LEU A 262 -2.45 -2.10 -21.88
N THR A 263 -3.03 -0.93 -22.09
CA THR A 263 -4.28 -0.52 -21.46
C THR A 263 -5.19 0.14 -22.47
N TYR A 264 -6.47 -0.25 -22.46
CA TYR A 264 -7.49 0.36 -23.28
C TYR A 264 -8.07 1.59 -22.58
N ASP A 265 -8.10 2.72 -23.30
CA ASP A 265 -8.71 3.97 -22.87
C ASP A 265 -10.08 4.12 -23.55
N ILE A 266 -11.15 4.01 -22.77
CA ILE A 266 -12.52 4.10 -23.30
C ILE A 266 -12.88 5.49 -23.84
N SER A 267 -12.15 6.54 -23.43
CA SER A 267 -12.43 7.90 -23.90
C SER A 267 -11.89 8.19 -25.29
N THR A 268 -10.78 7.54 -25.65
CA THR A 268 -10.13 7.67 -26.97
C THR A 268 -10.34 6.44 -27.85
N GLU A 269 -10.93 5.37 -27.30
CA GLU A 269 -11.10 4.07 -27.94
C GLU A 269 -9.78 3.46 -28.46
N GLN A 270 -8.68 3.80 -27.78
CA GLN A 270 -7.34 3.42 -28.19
C GLN A 270 -6.60 2.70 -27.07
N ASN A 271 -5.63 1.86 -27.46
CA ASN A 271 -4.70 1.28 -26.52
C ASN A 271 -3.50 2.20 -26.34
N PHE A 272 -2.98 2.26 -25.12
CA PHE A 272 -1.74 2.94 -24.77
C PHE A 272 -0.94 2.12 -23.76
N ILE A 273 0.33 2.46 -23.58
CA ILE A 273 1.17 1.84 -22.55
C ILE A 273 1.01 2.64 -21.26
N LEU A 274 0.28 2.05 -20.31
CA LEU A 274 0.10 2.64 -18.98
C LEU A 274 1.35 2.40 -18.14
N ARG A 275 1.96 3.47 -17.66
CA ARG A 275 2.99 3.43 -16.62
C ARG A 275 2.49 4.04 -15.32
N ALA A 276 3.09 3.63 -14.21
CA ALA A 276 2.83 4.25 -12.92
C ALA A 276 4.11 4.43 -12.10
N GLY A 277 4.18 5.53 -11.34
CA GLY A 277 5.28 5.85 -10.44
C GLY A 277 4.80 6.02 -9.00
N LEU A 278 5.47 5.37 -8.05
CA LEU A 278 5.24 5.59 -6.62
C LEU A 278 5.98 6.86 -6.18
N MET A 279 5.23 7.93 -5.90
CA MET A 279 5.80 9.23 -5.59
C MET A 279 6.16 9.40 -4.11
N TRP A 280 5.30 8.92 -3.21
CA TRP A 280 5.50 9.11 -1.78
C TRP A 280 4.81 8.04 -0.96
N THR A 281 5.28 7.92 0.28
CA THR A 281 4.64 7.11 1.30
C THR A 281 4.07 8.00 2.40
N ILE A 282 2.81 7.83 2.77
CA ILE A 282 2.14 8.58 3.84
C ILE A 282 2.04 7.67 5.05
N ASN A 283 2.94 7.88 6.01
CA ASN A 283 3.06 7.03 7.18
C ASN A 283 3.20 7.87 8.43
N ASP A 284 2.72 7.34 9.56
CA ASP A 284 3.16 7.83 10.85
C ASP A 284 4.64 7.49 11.08
N PHE A 285 5.24 8.06 12.12
CA PHE A 285 6.67 7.88 12.34
C PHE A 285 7.08 6.41 12.58
N PRO A 286 6.31 5.59 13.33
CA PRO A 286 6.51 4.14 13.41
C PRO A 286 6.50 3.41 12.07
N ALA A 287 5.43 3.56 11.26
CA ALA A 287 5.35 2.87 9.97
C ALA A 287 6.42 3.36 8.98
N TYR A 288 6.78 4.64 9.06
CA TYR A 288 7.91 5.19 8.32
C TYR A 288 9.22 4.46 8.63
N GLY A 289 9.53 4.22 9.92
CA GLY A 289 10.74 3.48 10.30
C GLY A 289 10.76 2.04 9.76
N MET A 290 9.61 1.38 9.76
CA MET A 290 9.50 0.01 9.25
C MET A 290 9.67 -0.09 7.73
N LEU A 291 9.06 0.83 6.97
CA LEU A 291 9.13 0.83 5.50
C LEU A 291 10.49 1.34 5.00
N SER A 292 11.04 2.39 5.62
CA SER A 292 12.36 2.92 5.25
C SER A 292 13.53 2.06 5.71
N GLY A 293 13.29 1.15 6.67
CA GLY A 293 14.34 0.40 7.35
C GLY A 293 15.17 1.24 8.32
N TRP A 294 14.70 2.42 8.73
CA TRP A 294 15.39 3.32 9.64
C TRP A 294 14.88 3.21 11.08
N GLY A 295 15.80 3.08 12.03
CA GLY A 295 15.54 3.07 13.46
C GLY A 295 15.09 4.44 13.96
N ILE A 296 13.80 4.54 14.29
CA ILE A 296 13.16 5.78 14.78
C ILE A 296 13.31 6.04 16.28
N LYS A 297 14.05 5.19 17.00
CA LYS A 297 14.29 5.34 18.44
C LYS A 297 15.65 5.99 18.68
N GLY A 298 15.84 6.61 19.84
CA GLY A 298 17.14 7.17 20.24
C GLY A 298 17.53 8.46 19.50
N LYS A 299 18.75 8.96 19.75
CA LYS A 299 19.22 10.28 19.28
C LYS A 299 19.30 10.42 17.75
N LEU A 300 19.45 9.31 17.02
CA LEU A 300 19.53 9.27 15.56
C LEU A 300 18.16 9.01 14.88
N ALA A 301 17.04 9.25 15.58
CA ALA A 301 15.69 9.01 15.02
C ALA A 301 15.42 9.74 13.69
N CYS A 302 16.03 10.91 13.46
CA CYS A 302 15.83 11.68 12.25
C CYS A 302 16.74 11.20 11.10
N LEU A 303 16.13 10.63 10.05
CA LEU A 303 16.83 10.18 8.84
C LEU A 303 17.60 11.31 8.14
N HIS A 304 17.05 12.53 8.17
CA HIS A 304 17.67 13.67 7.52
C HIS A 304 18.92 14.19 8.27
N CYS A 305 18.89 14.15 9.60
CA CYS A 305 20.00 14.60 10.44
C CYS A 305 21.09 13.53 10.59
N MET A 306 20.71 12.25 10.66
CA MET A 306 21.62 11.12 10.93
C MET A 306 22.52 11.40 12.14
N LYS A 307 23.81 11.04 12.06
CA LYS A 307 24.85 11.34 13.07
C LYS A 307 25.00 12.82 13.43
N ASP A 308 24.63 13.73 12.53
CA ASP A 308 24.75 15.18 12.74
C ASP A 308 23.53 15.77 13.47
N THR A 309 22.69 14.90 14.04
CA THR A 309 21.66 15.25 15.00
C THR A 309 22.27 16.08 16.14
N LYS A 310 21.54 17.12 16.57
CA LYS A 310 21.89 17.90 17.75
C LYS A 310 21.13 17.42 18.99
N ALA A 311 20.53 16.23 18.90
CA ALA A 311 19.81 15.62 19.99
C ALA A 311 20.69 15.46 21.22
N PHE A 312 20.14 15.76 22.38
CA PHE A 312 20.80 15.61 23.67
C PHE A 312 19.94 14.75 24.59
N GLN A 313 20.53 14.28 25.69
CA GLN A 313 19.80 13.55 26.73
C GLN A 313 19.37 14.55 27.78
N LEU A 314 18.15 14.43 28.31
CA LEU A 314 17.73 15.25 29.44
C LEU A 314 18.48 14.80 30.70
N ASP A 315 18.88 15.73 31.55
CA ASP A 315 19.71 15.40 32.72
C ASP A 315 18.93 14.55 33.74
N ASN A 316 17.64 14.86 33.93
CA ASN A 316 16.74 14.18 34.87
C ASN A 316 16.00 12.99 34.25
N GLY A 317 16.43 12.48 33.08
CA GLY A 317 15.80 11.31 32.48
C GLY A 317 16.50 10.78 31.23
N VAL A 318 16.40 9.48 30.97
CA VAL A 318 17.10 8.83 29.85
C VAL A 318 16.50 9.12 28.45
N LYS A 319 15.61 10.11 28.33
CA LYS A 319 14.91 10.43 27.08
C LYS A 319 15.77 11.35 26.19
N PRO A 320 15.93 11.03 24.89
CA PRO A 320 16.52 11.95 23.93
C PRO A 320 15.55 13.11 23.64
N SER A 321 16.10 14.32 23.48
CA SER A 321 15.37 15.54 23.14
C SER A 321 16.01 16.24 21.94
N TRP A 322 15.18 16.79 21.07
CA TRP A 322 15.55 17.63 19.93
C TRP A 322 15.08 19.08 20.11
N PHE A 323 14.68 19.44 21.32
CA PHE A 323 14.25 20.80 21.65
C PHE A 323 15.32 21.81 21.23
N ASP A 324 14.92 22.88 20.55
CA ASP A 324 15.77 23.95 19.99
C ASP A 324 16.89 23.52 19.02
N CYS A 325 16.85 22.29 18.52
CA CYS A 325 17.83 21.82 17.54
C CYS A 325 17.53 22.33 16.12
N HIS A 326 16.31 22.82 15.88
CA HIS A 326 15.79 23.24 14.58
C HIS A 326 16.21 24.65 14.15
N GLN A 327 16.72 25.50 15.06
CA GLN A 327 17.16 26.87 14.72
C GLN A 327 18.24 26.91 13.63
N ARG A 328 19.03 25.83 13.52
CA ARG A 328 20.03 25.68 12.46
C ARG A 328 19.43 25.62 11.05
N LEU A 329 18.12 25.45 10.90
CA LEU A 329 17.42 25.45 9.60
C LEU A 329 17.00 26.85 9.15
N LEU A 330 17.00 27.85 10.05
CA LEU A 330 16.63 29.23 9.72
C LEU A 330 17.74 29.93 8.90
N PRO A 331 17.48 31.04 8.20
CA PRO A 331 18.54 31.88 7.63
C PRO A 331 19.59 32.29 8.68
N ALA A 332 20.85 32.47 8.27
CA ALA A 332 21.98 32.70 9.19
C ALA A 332 21.84 33.99 10.02
N ASP A 333 21.19 34.99 9.44
CA ASP A 333 20.88 36.31 9.99
C ASP A 333 19.56 36.33 10.80
N HIS A 334 18.78 35.24 10.78
CA HIS A 334 17.47 35.19 11.41
C HIS A 334 17.55 35.51 12.92
N PRO A 335 16.73 36.45 13.45
CA PRO A 335 16.82 36.92 14.84
C PRO A 335 16.77 35.81 15.90
N PHE A 336 16.01 34.75 15.63
CA PHE A 336 15.89 33.60 16.53
C PHE A 336 17.20 32.84 16.77
N ARG A 337 18.16 32.86 15.83
CA ARG A 337 19.48 32.25 16.04
C ARG A 337 20.31 32.96 17.12
N LYS A 338 20.05 34.26 17.33
CA LYS A 338 20.72 35.12 18.32
C LYS A 338 19.94 35.23 19.64
N SER A 339 18.74 34.66 19.72
CA SER A 339 17.85 34.80 20.87
C SER A 339 18.30 33.92 22.05
N LYS A 340 18.81 34.57 23.11
CA LYS A 340 19.24 33.90 24.36
C LYS A 340 18.12 33.63 25.37
N ARG A 341 16.92 34.16 25.12
CA ARG A 341 15.77 34.14 26.07
C ARG A 341 14.61 33.26 25.61
N ARG A 342 14.30 33.22 24.31
CA ARG A 342 13.13 32.50 23.76
C ARG A 342 13.35 30.99 23.60
N PHE A 343 14.57 30.55 23.78
CA PHE A 343 15.01 29.17 23.58
C PHE A 343 15.90 28.77 24.76
N THR A 344 16.69 27.72 24.59
CA THR A 344 17.60 27.20 25.60
C THR A 344 18.44 28.34 26.19
N ARG A 345 18.23 28.58 27.48
CA ARG A 345 18.73 29.75 28.19
C ARG A 345 20.23 29.94 27.93
N ASN A 346 20.59 31.17 27.56
CA ASN A 346 21.98 31.59 27.32
C ASN A 346 22.71 30.84 26.19
N LYS A 347 22.00 30.08 25.33
CA LYS A 347 22.61 29.44 24.14
C LYS A 347 22.21 30.18 22.86
N THR A 348 23.18 30.43 22.00
CA THR A 348 22.97 30.92 20.62
C THR A 348 23.43 29.84 19.64
N LYS A 349 22.74 29.67 18.52
CA LYS A 349 23.06 28.63 17.53
C LYS A 349 23.42 29.24 16.17
N PHE A 350 24.69 29.13 15.80
CA PHE A 350 25.21 29.57 14.50
C PHE A 350 25.49 28.41 13.53
N ASP A 351 25.31 27.16 13.99
CA ASP A 351 25.48 25.97 13.18
C ASP A 351 24.63 26.07 11.89
N ARG A 352 25.24 25.70 10.76
CA ARG A 352 24.53 25.60 9.48
C ARG A 352 23.69 24.33 9.43
N PRO A 353 22.59 24.31 8.65
CA PRO A 353 21.89 23.06 8.38
C PRO A 353 22.85 22.13 7.62
N ARG A 354 22.76 20.82 7.85
CA ARG A 354 23.52 19.86 7.04
C ARG A 354 22.93 19.86 5.63
N TYR A 355 23.77 19.65 4.62
CA TYR A 355 23.28 19.20 3.32
C TYR A 355 22.54 17.86 3.49
N PHE A 356 21.27 17.83 3.12
CA PHE A 356 20.53 16.58 3.01
C PHE A 356 21.19 15.73 1.94
N LEU A 357 21.41 14.45 2.26
CA LEU A 357 21.92 13.50 1.27
C LEU A 357 20.88 13.35 0.16
N LYS A 358 21.35 13.40 -1.09
CA LYS A 358 20.53 13.09 -2.26
C LYS A 358 20.27 11.57 -2.33
N GLY A 359 19.24 11.18 -3.07
CA GLY A 359 18.84 9.78 -3.20
C GLY A 359 19.96 8.86 -3.70
N ASP A 360 20.76 9.31 -4.65
CA ASP A 360 21.92 8.59 -5.18
C ASP A 360 23.02 8.37 -4.12
N GLN A 361 23.24 9.36 -3.26
CA GLN A 361 24.20 9.28 -2.17
C GLN A 361 23.71 8.31 -1.07
N ILE A 362 22.41 8.36 -0.76
CA ILE A 362 21.79 7.40 0.16
C ILE A 362 21.91 5.99 -0.43
N TRP A 363 21.61 5.81 -1.71
CA TRP A 363 21.70 4.52 -2.38
C TRP A 363 23.12 3.94 -2.34
N LYS A 364 24.14 4.74 -2.66
CA LYS A 364 25.56 4.34 -2.53
C LYS A 364 25.90 3.87 -1.11
N PHE A 365 25.27 4.44 -0.09
CA PHE A 365 25.46 4.00 1.29
C PHE A 365 24.75 2.68 1.62
N ILE A 366 23.49 2.53 1.20
CA ILE A 366 22.63 1.40 1.63
C ILE A 366 22.58 0.22 0.66
N HIS A 367 23.10 0.32 -0.57
CA HIS A 367 22.90 -0.70 -1.60
C HIS A 367 23.41 -2.10 -1.20
N ASN A 368 24.43 -2.19 -0.34
CA ASN A 368 24.99 -3.45 0.16
C ASN A 368 24.35 -3.94 1.47
N PHE A 369 23.37 -3.23 2.00
CA PHE A 369 22.72 -3.62 3.25
C PHE A 369 21.82 -4.85 3.05
N PRO A 370 21.67 -5.70 4.10
CA PRO A 370 20.85 -6.89 4.03
C PRO A 370 19.39 -6.53 3.78
N LYS A 371 18.72 -7.33 2.95
CA LYS A 371 17.27 -7.25 2.72
C LYS A 371 16.57 -8.30 3.58
N ALA A 372 15.43 -7.96 4.15
CA ALA A 372 14.59 -8.93 4.88
C ALA A 372 14.10 -10.08 3.97
N THR A 373 14.00 -9.85 2.66
CA THR A 373 13.65 -10.88 1.67
C THR A 373 14.73 -11.97 1.50
N ASN A 374 15.96 -11.69 1.94
CA ASN A 374 17.10 -12.60 1.80
C ASN A 374 17.39 -13.37 3.10
N GLY A 375 16.52 -13.28 4.10
CA GLY A 375 16.65 -13.98 5.38
C GLY A 375 17.10 -13.05 6.51
N SER A 376 18.00 -13.55 7.35
CA SER A 376 18.41 -12.89 8.59
C SER A 376 19.09 -11.55 8.34
N LEU A 377 18.72 -10.54 9.12
CA LEU A 377 19.34 -9.22 9.09
C LEU A 377 20.60 -9.25 9.96
N SER A 378 21.76 -9.00 9.35
CA SER A 378 23.03 -8.84 10.07
C SER A 378 23.22 -7.43 10.60
N ASN A 379 24.07 -7.30 11.62
CA ASN A 379 24.48 -5.99 12.13
C ASN A 379 25.28 -5.23 11.06
N MET A 380 24.95 -3.97 10.85
CA MET A 380 25.62 -3.11 9.88
C MET A 380 26.69 -2.24 10.53
N PRO A 381 27.88 -2.12 9.91
CA PRO A 381 28.93 -1.25 10.40
C PRO A 381 28.45 0.20 10.58
N GLY A 382 28.63 0.77 11.77
CA GLY A 382 28.21 2.13 12.07
C GLY A 382 26.74 2.29 12.49
N TYR A 383 25.98 1.20 12.61
CA TYR A 383 24.64 1.24 13.22
C TYR A 383 24.70 1.79 14.65
N GLY A 384 23.78 2.69 14.98
CA GLY A 384 23.69 3.32 16.31
C GLY A 384 24.66 4.50 16.51
N GLN A 385 25.60 4.71 15.59
CA GLN A 385 26.61 5.79 15.68
C GLN A 385 26.57 6.71 14.46
N LEU A 386 26.71 6.14 13.26
CA LEU A 386 26.72 6.87 11.99
C LEU A 386 25.33 6.95 11.37
N HIS A 387 24.55 5.86 11.49
CA HIS A 387 23.22 5.72 10.93
C HIS A 387 22.34 4.82 11.79
N HIS A 388 21.03 4.80 11.50
CA HIS A 388 20.06 3.92 12.14
C HIS A 388 19.35 2.97 11.17
N TRP A 389 19.82 2.83 9.93
CA TRP A 389 19.33 1.73 9.07
C TRP A 389 19.58 0.37 9.70
N PHE A 390 18.54 -0.46 9.79
CA PHE A 390 18.59 -1.87 10.22
C PHE A 390 18.28 -2.86 9.08
N LYS A 391 17.89 -2.36 7.90
CA LYS A 391 17.76 -3.12 6.65
C LYS A 391 17.88 -2.20 5.42
N ARG A 392 18.14 -2.80 4.25
CA ARG A 392 17.83 -2.19 2.95
C ARG A 392 16.34 -2.34 2.69
N SER A 393 15.65 -1.20 2.53
CA SER A 393 14.23 -1.18 2.13
C SER A 393 14.01 -1.89 0.80
N ILE A 394 12.79 -2.38 0.59
CA ILE A 394 12.34 -2.93 -0.69
C ILE A 394 11.99 -1.84 -1.72
N PHE A 395 11.77 -0.60 -1.27
CA PHE A 395 11.50 0.57 -2.10
C PHE A 395 12.75 1.22 -2.66
#